data_AF-A0A8T3UDY5-F1
#
_entry.id   AF-A0A8T3UDY5-F1
#
_cell.length_a   1.000
_cell.length_b   1.000
_cell.length_c   1.000
_cell.angle_alpha   90.00
_cell.angle_beta   90.00
_cell.angle_gamma   90.00
#
_symmetry.space_group_name_H-M   'P 1'
#
loop_
_entity.id
_entity.type
_entity.pdbx_description
1 polymer ?
#
loop_
_entity_poly.entity_id
_entity_poly.type
_entity_poly.pdbx_seq_one_letter_code
_entity_poly.pdbx_strand_id
1 'polypeptide(L)'
;MRNSKLKEEYMKEESFWHVTNKKNLESIREKGMVPKDGKREGVLKSEIDPVPRVFFSHGLEAVLWQANNLAYLIDNFCTEQIKVKEDGYNRKELNKEIKKFLEDKENGKENTKGFIDIGLFLQEKINSKGISKSITEKDLEMVSYNLTKSLWENSIYIKANLEDGIDYSYEKDFNYIRGGKTKPMDNANMHTFEGRSIDSEKLEVMSDDEGKPLNSWEVLKQMAEYYKKENPDKEHLPVRVTSRGYTDENGKTVILEDTPEKDYISIFMGMEKNIEEQEKISKMIKGFAKDKEVCLRTKETEKIFDDLEKDMELEKGKEIEENDSDRY
;
A
#
# COMPACT_ATOMS: atom_id res chain seq x y z
N MET A 1 -4.63 -28.23 -11.65
CA MET A 1 -5.91 -27.86 -11.01
C MET A 1 -5.93 -26.35 -10.90
N ARG A 2 -7.02 -25.69 -11.33
CA ARG A 2 -7.18 -24.23 -11.44
C ARG A 2 -7.90 -23.70 -10.21
N ASN A 3 -7.38 -22.62 -9.59
CA ASN A 3 -8.09 -21.47 -8.95
C ASN A 3 -7.18 -20.77 -7.91
N SER A 4 -6.63 -19.59 -8.25
CA SER A 4 -5.85 -18.67 -7.39
C SER A 4 -6.70 -17.60 -6.71
N LYS A 5 -7.56 -18.02 -5.80
CA LYS A 5 -8.22 -17.10 -4.87
C LYS A 5 -8.01 -17.58 -3.46
N LEU A 6 -7.94 -16.63 -2.52
CA LEU A 6 -8.19 -16.95 -1.12
C LEU A 6 -9.43 -17.84 -1.04
N LYS A 7 -9.29 -19.00 -0.40
CA LYS A 7 -10.40 -19.91 -0.22
C LYS A 7 -11.42 -19.22 0.69
N GLU A 8 -12.72 -19.39 0.38
CA GLU A 8 -13.79 -18.82 1.21
C GLU A 8 -13.68 -19.27 2.67
N GLU A 9 -13.18 -20.48 2.93
CA GLU A 9 -12.93 -21.00 4.28
C GLU A 9 -11.92 -20.17 5.09
N TYR A 10 -11.03 -19.42 4.44
CA TYR A 10 -10.06 -18.54 5.09
C TYR A 10 -10.65 -17.19 5.48
N MET A 11 -11.80 -16.84 4.92
CA MET A 11 -12.51 -15.59 5.17
C MET A 11 -13.52 -15.70 6.31
N LYS A 12 -13.66 -16.90 6.90
CA LYS A 12 -14.56 -17.12 8.03
C LYS A 12 -13.98 -16.57 9.32
N GLU A 13 -14.86 -16.32 10.29
CA GLU A 13 -14.51 -15.69 11.56
C GLU A 13 -13.51 -16.52 12.37
N GLU A 14 -13.50 -17.84 12.21
CA GLU A 14 -12.60 -18.75 12.96
C GLU A 14 -11.14 -18.74 12.45
N SER A 15 -10.82 -17.91 11.46
CA SER A 15 -9.47 -17.85 10.89
C SER A 15 -8.58 -16.85 11.63
N PHE A 16 -7.35 -17.26 11.95
CA PHE A 16 -6.35 -16.41 12.57
C PHE A 16 -5.33 -15.93 11.54
N TRP A 17 -5.04 -14.63 11.55
CA TRP A 17 -4.22 -13.98 10.54
C TRP A 17 -3.12 -13.16 11.16
N HIS A 18 -1.91 -13.29 10.65
CA HIS A 18 -0.76 -12.46 11.01
C HIS A 18 -0.24 -11.71 9.78
N VAL A 19 0.08 -10.43 9.96
CA VAL A 19 0.81 -9.64 8.95
C VAL A 19 2.27 -9.49 9.33
N THR A 20 3.17 -9.78 8.40
CA THR A 20 4.60 -9.61 8.61
C THR A 20 5.30 -9.13 7.36
N ASN A 21 6.52 -8.63 7.51
CA ASN A 21 7.33 -8.23 6.37
C ASN A 21 7.77 -9.46 5.56
N LYS A 22 7.73 -9.37 4.21
CA LYS A 22 8.11 -10.46 3.30
C LYS A 22 9.51 -11.02 3.55
N LYS A 23 10.45 -10.21 4.08
CA LYS A 23 11.81 -10.67 4.43
C LYS A 23 11.83 -11.75 5.52
N ASN A 24 10.78 -11.84 6.33
CA ASN A 24 10.70 -12.82 7.41
C ASN A 24 10.26 -14.21 6.91
N LEU A 25 9.82 -14.33 5.66
CA LEU A 25 9.18 -15.54 5.12
C LEU A 25 10.08 -16.78 5.23
N GLU A 26 11.36 -16.66 4.86
CA GLU A 26 12.31 -17.78 4.94
C GLU A 26 12.51 -18.27 6.37
N SER A 27 12.76 -17.34 7.30
CA SER A 27 12.89 -17.67 8.72
C SER A 27 11.61 -18.28 9.30
N ILE A 28 10.43 -17.86 8.84
CA ILE A 28 9.16 -18.42 9.33
C ILE A 28 8.95 -19.84 8.79
N ARG A 29 9.33 -20.11 7.54
CA ARG A 29 9.28 -21.46 6.99
C ARG A 29 10.21 -22.42 7.75
N GLU A 30 11.40 -21.95 8.11
CA GLU A 30 12.40 -22.76 8.83
C GLU A 30 12.07 -22.96 10.31
N LYS A 31 11.66 -21.91 11.01
CA LYS A 31 11.60 -21.88 12.50
C LYS A 31 10.20 -21.68 13.05
N GLY A 32 9.20 -21.54 12.17
CA GLY A 32 7.88 -21.06 12.57
C GLY A 32 7.90 -19.59 12.98
N MET A 33 6.82 -19.16 13.62
CA MET A 33 6.69 -17.80 14.14
C MET A 33 7.16 -17.73 15.59
N VAL A 34 8.26 -17.02 15.81
CA VAL A 34 8.85 -16.81 17.13
C VAL A 34 8.44 -15.44 17.68
N PRO A 35 8.02 -15.35 18.96
CA PRO A 35 7.72 -14.07 19.61
C PRO A 35 8.88 -13.08 19.52
N LYS A 36 8.57 -11.82 19.22
CA LYS A 36 9.55 -10.73 19.19
C LYS A 36 9.02 -9.53 19.97
N ASP A 37 9.92 -8.82 20.62
CA ASP A 37 9.61 -7.55 21.30
C ASP A 37 9.84 -6.36 20.36
N GLY A 38 9.53 -5.17 20.85
CA GLY A 38 9.75 -3.90 20.14
C GLY A 38 11.21 -3.47 20.05
N LYS A 39 12.19 -4.35 20.34
CA LYS A 39 13.61 -3.98 20.25
C LYS A 39 14.11 -4.00 18.80
N ARG A 40 15.03 -3.08 18.50
CA ARG A 40 15.81 -3.01 17.26
C ARG A 40 17.26 -2.81 17.66
N GLU A 41 18.15 -3.68 17.18
CA GLU A 41 19.57 -3.67 17.54
C GLU A 41 19.82 -3.66 19.06
N GLY A 42 18.97 -4.38 19.82
CA GLY A 42 19.03 -4.43 21.28
C GLY A 42 18.43 -3.24 22.02
N VAL A 43 18.00 -2.18 21.30
CA VAL A 43 17.38 -0.98 21.89
C VAL A 43 15.86 -1.05 21.74
N LEU A 44 15.11 -0.84 22.82
CA LEU A 44 13.65 -0.75 22.77
C LEU A 44 13.25 0.52 22.00
N LYS A 45 12.60 0.34 20.84
CA LYS A 45 12.14 1.45 19.98
C LYS A 45 10.63 1.69 20.09
N SER A 46 9.90 0.79 20.73
CA SER A 46 8.46 0.87 20.98
C SER A 46 8.21 0.54 22.44
N GLU A 47 7.78 1.53 23.25
CA GLU A 47 7.30 1.28 24.62
C GLU A 47 5.98 0.48 24.64
N ILE A 48 5.34 0.36 23.48
CA ILE A 48 4.08 -0.35 23.33
C ILE A 48 4.35 -1.86 23.35
N ASP A 49 5.49 -2.36 22.86
CA ASP A 49 5.76 -3.80 22.77
C ASP A 49 6.92 -4.23 23.71
N PRO A 50 6.76 -4.14 25.04
CA PRO A 50 7.85 -4.38 25.99
C PRO A 50 8.24 -5.85 26.10
N VAL A 51 7.36 -6.77 25.67
CA VAL A 51 7.53 -8.21 25.81
C VAL A 51 7.43 -8.93 24.47
N PRO A 52 8.20 -10.01 24.24
CA PRO A 52 8.11 -10.77 23.01
C PRO A 52 6.74 -11.43 22.81
N ARG A 53 6.06 -11.13 21.71
CA ARG A 53 4.74 -11.72 21.36
C ARG A 53 4.61 -11.96 19.86
N VAL A 54 3.61 -12.74 19.46
CA VAL A 54 3.13 -12.82 18.06
C VAL A 54 1.68 -12.39 18.03
N PHE A 55 1.35 -11.37 17.23
CA PHE A 55 0.00 -10.80 17.13
C PHE A 55 -0.83 -11.42 16.01
N PHE A 56 -2.14 -11.54 16.22
CA PHE A 56 -3.10 -12.03 15.23
C PHE A 56 -4.36 -11.17 15.19
N SER A 57 -4.96 -11.13 14.01
CA SER A 57 -6.36 -10.80 13.82
C SER A 57 -7.17 -12.09 13.72
N HIS A 58 -8.27 -12.17 14.47
CA HIS A 58 -9.24 -13.25 14.45
C HIS A 58 -10.43 -12.84 13.58
N GLY A 59 -10.59 -13.53 12.45
CA GLY A 59 -11.63 -13.29 11.47
C GLY A 59 -11.31 -12.19 10.46
N LEU A 60 -12.12 -12.16 9.40
CA LEU A 60 -12.00 -11.20 8.30
C LEU A 60 -12.19 -9.76 8.75
N GLU A 61 -13.16 -9.52 9.65
CA GLU A 61 -13.46 -8.15 10.08
C GLU A 61 -12.29 -7.53 10.84
N ALA A 62 -11.64 -8.31 11.72
CA ALA A 62 -10.47 -7.88 12.46
C ALA A 62 -9.29 -7.52 11.54
N VAL A 63 -9.05 -8.32 10.50
CA VAL A 63 -7.98 -8.06 9.52
C VAL A 63 -8.22 -6.76 8.77
N LEU A 64 -9.43 -6.56 8.24
CA LEU A 64 -9.79 -5.35 7.51
C LEU A 64 -9.75 -4.12 8.41
N TRP A 65 -10.25 -4.25 9.64
CA TRP A 65 -10.21 -3.19 10.64
C TRP A 65 -8.78 -2.80 11.01
N GLN A 66 -7.89 -3.76 11.28
CA GLN A 66 -6.49 -3.49 11.60
C GLN A 66 -5.78 -2.79 10.44
N ALA A 67 -6.02 -3.24 9.20
CA ALA A 67 -5.42 -2.65 8.02
C ALA A 67 -5.89 -1.19 7.83
N ASN A 68 -7.19 -0.93 7.97
CA ASN A 68 -7.72 0.44 7.94
C ASN A 68 -7.16 1.31 9.08
N ASN A 69 -7.04 0.77 10.29
CA ASN A 69 -6.44 1.48 11.43
C ASN A 69 -4.94 1.80 11.20
N LEU A 70 -4.19 0.89 10.58
CA LEU A 70 -2.80 1.13 10.22
C LEU A 70 -2.66 2.26 9.19
N ALA A 71 -3.51 2.26 8.16
CA ALA A 71 -3.58 3.32 7.17
C ALA A 71 -3.93 4.67 7.82
N TYR A 72 -4.91 4.68 8.74
CA TYR A 72 -5.26 5.87 9.53
C TYR A 72 -4.05 6.43 10.28
N LEU A 73 -3.25 5.59 10.94
CA LEU A 73 -2.10 6.06 11.72
C LEU A 73 -1.06 6.76 10.83
N ILE A 74 -0.83 6.25 9.62
CA ILE A 74 0.07 6.87 8.64
C ILE A 74 -0.55 8.18 8.11
N ASP A 75 -1.84 8.16 7.79
CA ASP A 75 -2.57 9.32 7.30
C ASP A 75 -2.55 10.46 8.32
N ASN A 76 -2.98 10.19 9.55
CA ASN A 76 -2.99 11.13 10.66
C ASN A 76 -1.59 11.70 10.94
N PHE A 77 -0.53 10.91 10.73
CA PHE A 77 0.80 11.48 10.77
C PHE A 77 0.98 12.54 9.68
N CYS A 78 0.68 12.18 8.44
CA CYS A 78 0.87 13.04 7.28
C CYS A 78 0.01 14.32 7.33
N THR A 79 -1.24 14.20 7.77
CA THR A 79 -2.25 15.26 7.68
C THR A 79 -2.33 16.13 8.93
N GLU A 80 -2.18 15.56 10.13
CA GLU A 80 -2.44 16.27 11.39
C GLU A 80 -1.18 16.54 12.22
N GLN A 81 -0.15 15.68 12.13
CA GLN A 81 1.01 15.78 13.03
C GLN A 81 2.20 16.55 12.44
N ILE A 82 2.33 16.62 11.12
CA ILE A 82 3.43 17.35 10.47
C ILE A 82 3.22 18.85 10.64
N LYS A 83 4.22 19.54 11.19
CA LYS A 83 4.18 21.00 11.38
C LYS A 83 4.26 21.75 10.05
N VAL A 84 3.38 22.72 9.87
CA VAL A 84 3.46 23.70 8.78
C VAL A 84 4.48 24.80 9.13
N LYS A 85 5.40 25.09 8.21
CA LYS A 85 6.46 26.11 8.34
C LYS A 85 6.64 26.93 7.06
N GLU A 86 7.25 28.10 7.17
CA GLU A 86 7.50 28.97 6.00
C GLU A 86 8.56 28.40 5.05
N ASP A 87 9.60 27.77 5.60
CA ASP A 87 10.73 27.14 4.90
C ASP A 87 10.65 25.60 4.88
N GLY A 88 9.45 25.06 5.12
CA GLY A 88 9.18 23.62 5.09
C GLY A 88 9.32 23.01 3.69
N TYR A 89 9.24 21.68 3.61
CA TYR A 89 9.26 20.99 2.31
C TYR A 89 8.15 21.52 1.39
N ASN A 90 8.54 21.98 0.20
CA ASN A 90 7.59 22.21 -0.88
C ASN A 90 7.22 20.88 -1.57
N ARG A 91 6.21 20.89 -2.45
CA ARG A 91 5.68 19.67 -3.10
C ARG A 91 6.77 18.85 -3.79
N LYS A 92 7.66 19.51 -4.53
CA LYS A 92 8.71 18.82 -5.29
C LYS A 92 9.74 18.17 -4.36
N GLU A 93 10.15 18.87 -3.32
CA GLU A 93 11.11 18.34 -2.35
C GLU A 93 10.51 17.20 -1.53
N LEU A 94 9.27 17.35 -1.05
CA LEU A 94 8.56 16.30 -0.30
C LEU A 94 8.48 15.03 -1.15
N ASN A 95 7.96 15.14 -2.37
CA ASN A 95 7.84 13.99 -3.28
C ASN A 95 9.20 13.33 -3.55
N LYS A 96 10.27 14.12 -3.67
CA LYS A 96 11.62 13.59 -3.85
C LYS A 96 12.09 12.81 -2.62
N GLU A 97 11.86 13.31 -1.41
CA GLU A 97 12.23 12.63 -0.18
C GLU A 97 11.40 11.35 0.05
N ILE A 98 10.08 11.39 -0.19
CA ILE A 98 9.22 10.20 -0.12
C ILE A 98 9.71 9.15 -1.12
N LYS A 99 9.91 9.54 -2.39
CA LYS A 99 10.42 8.63 -3.43
C LYS A 99 11.76 8.03 -3.05
N LYS A 100 12.69 8.86 -2.58
CA LYS A 100 14.01 8.39 -2.11
C LYS A 100 13.87 7.38 -0.99
N PHE A 101 12.98 7.60 -0.02
CA PHE A 101 12.75 6.67 1.08
C PHE A 101 12.16 5.33 0.61
N LEU A 102 11.19 5.36 -0.31
CA LEU A 102 10.54 4.17 -0.85
C LEU A 102 11.46 3.34 -1.76
N GLU A 103 12.32 4.00 -2.54
CA GLU A 103 13.25 3.34 -3.48
C GLU A 103 14.61 3.02 -2.87
N ASP A 104 14.82 3.36 -1.59
CA ASP A 104 16.08 3.18 -0.89
C ASP A 104 16.48 1.70 -0.88
N LYS A 105 17.72 1.41 -1.30
CA LYS A 105 18.27 0.05 -1.35
C LYS A 105 19.34 -0.11 -0.30
N GLU A 106 19.26 -1.19 0.46
CA GLU A 106 20.26 -1.52 1.47
C GLU A 106 21.24 -2.54 0.89
N ASN A 107 22.52 -2.17 0.74
CA ASN A 107 23.57 -3.02 0.16
C ASN A 107 23.21 -3.63 -1.21
N GLY A 108 22.49 -2.87 -2.04
CA GLY A 108 22.04 -3.30 -3.37
C GLY A 108 20.86 -4.28 -3.37
N LYS A 109 20.36 -4.68 -2.18
CA LYS A 109 19.16 -5.49 -2.01
C LYS A 109 17.94 -4.60 -1.76
N GLU A 110 16.77 -5.12 -2.13
CA GLU A 110 15.48 -4.46 -1.88
C GLU A 110 15.31 -4.25 -0.36
N ASN A 111 15.14 -3.00 0.07
CA ASN A 111 14.91 -2.69 1.48
C ASN A 111 13.41 -2.66 1.75
N THR A 112 12.93 -3.69 2.42
CA THR A 112 11.51 -3.81 2.78
C THR A 112 11.24 -2.98 4.04
N LYS A 113 10.70 -1.76 3.87
CA LYS A 113 10.37 -0.85 4.96
C LYS A 113 9.08 -1.29 5.69
N GLY A 114 9.12 -1.37 7.01
CA GLY A 114 7.97 -1.64 7.87
C GLY A 114 7.32 -0.38 8.44
N PHE A 115 6.25 -0.56 9.22
CA PHE A 115 5.50 0.54 9.83
C PHE A 115 6.38 1.45 10.71
N ILE A 116 7.27 0.86 11.52
CA ILE A 116 8.20 1.62 12.37
C ILE A 116 9.15 2.46 11.53
N ASP A 117 9.66 1.93 10.41
CA ASP A 117 10.57 2.66 9.53
C ASP A 117 9.87 3.88 8.91
N ILE A 118 8.61 3.72 8.51
CA ILE A 118 7.76 4.82 8.03
C ILE A 118 7.55 5.85 9.15
N GLY A 119 7.19 5.40 10.35
CA GLY A 119 6.97 6.28 11.51
C GLY A 119 8.20 7.11 11.86
N LEU A 120 9.39 6.48 11.92
CA LEU A 120 10.66 7.16 12.17
C LEU A 120 11.00 8.15 11.05
N PHE A 121 10.86 7.76 9.80
CA PHE A 121 11.09 8.64 8.65
C PHE A 121 10.19 9.88 8.72
N LEU A 122 8.90 9.67 8.97
CA LEU A 122 7.93 10.73 9.08
C LEU A 122 8.21 11.66 10.29
N GLN A 123 8.53 11.10 11.46
CA GLN A 123 8.82 11.84 12.69
C GLN A 123 10.15 12.58 12.66
N GLU A 124 11.22 11.89 12.29
CA GLU A 124 12.59 12.41 12.43
C GLU A 124 13.02 13.20 11.19
N LYS A 125 12.58 12.79 9.99
CA LYS A 125 13.02 13.41 8.73
C LYS A 125 12.03 14.44 8.21
N ILE A 126 10.75 14.07 8.09
CA ILE A 126 9.75 14.98 7.50
C ILE A 126 9.34 16.05 8.51
N ASN A 127 8.94 15.68 9.73
CA ASN A 127 8.45 16.63 10.71
C ASN A 127 9.55 17.57 11.27
N SER A 128 10.82 17.14 11.29
CA SER A 128 11.92 18.02 11.74
C SER A 128 12.05 19.27 10.85
N LYS A 129 11.95 19.13 9.53
CA LYS A 129 11.85 20.27 8.60
C LYS A 129 10.44 20.85 8.58
N GLY A 130 9.39 20.03 8.62
CA GLY A 130 8.00 20.44 8.42
C GLY A 130 7.65 20.62 6.94
N ILE A 131 6.40 20.97 6.66
CA ILE A 131 5.89 21.19 5.30
C ILE A 131 5.56 22.66 5.05
N SER A 132 5.68 23.09 3.79
CA SER A 132 5.29 24.43 3.38
C SER A 132 3.77 24.58 3.34
N LYS A 133 3.28 25.81 3.57
CA LYS A 133 1.87 26.20 3.37
C LYS A 133 1.35 25.94 1.95
N SER A 134 2.24 25.75 0.97
CA SER A 134 1.86 25.40 -0.40
C SER A 134 1.41 23.95 -0.59
N ILE A 135 1.66 23.08 0.39
CA ILE A 135 1.23 21.68 0.38
C ILE A 135 -0.27 21.62 0.65
N THR A 136 -1.00 20.89 -0.19
CA THR A 136 -2.44 20.70 -0.04
C THR A 136 -2.76 19.39 0.68
N GLU A 137 -3.98 19.26 1.22
CA GLU A 137 -4.47 18.00 1.79
C GLU A 137 -4.32 16.84 0.81
N LYS A 138 -4.68 17.04 -0.46
CA LYS A 138 -4.53 16.02 -1.53
C LYS A 138 -3.08 15.58 -1.75
N ASP A 139 -2.11 16.47 -1.56
CA ASP A 139 -0.70 16.09 -1.64
C ASP A 139 -0.34 15.15 -0.49
N LEU A 140 -0.83 15.43 0.72
CA LEU A 140 -0.61 14.61 1.91
C LEU A 140 -1.35 13.27 1.85
N GLU A 141 -2.58 13.24 1.32
CA GLU A 141 -3.32 12.01 1.05
C GLU A 141 -2.56 11.10 0.06
N MET A 142 -1.93 11.68 -0.96
CA MET A 142 -1.09 10.91 -1.90
C MET A 142 0.19 10.40 -1.23
N VAL A 143 0.79 11.15 -0.31
CA VAL A 143 1.93 10.68 0.49
C VAL A 143 1.50 9.51 1.38
N SER A 144 0.38 9.65 2.09
CA SER A 144 -0.24 8.62 2.92
C SER A 144 -0.53 7.33 2.13
N TYR A 145 -1.13 7.47 0.95
CA TYR A 145 -1.37 6.36 0.01
C TYR A 145 -0.07 5.65 -0.36
N ASN A 146 0.95 6.37 -0.84
CA ASN A 146 2.19 5.76 -1.31
C ASN A 146 2.95 5.04 -0.19
N LEU A 147 3.01 5.62 1.01
CA LEU A 147 3.65 5.01 2.17
C LEU A 147 2.92 3.76 2.64
N THR A 148 1.59 3.84 2.76
CA THR A 148 0.75 2.72 3.21
C THR A 148 0.74 1.58 2.19
N LYS A 149 0.61 1.90 0.91
CA LYS A 149 0.67 0.90 -0.17
C LYS A 149 2.02 0.19 -0.17
N SER A 150 3.12 0.94 -0.09
CA SER A 150 4.46 0.34 -0.01
C SER A 150 4.63 -0.58 1.20
N LEU A 151 4.05 -0.23 2.36
CA LEU A 151 4.04 -1.09 3.52
C LEU A 151 3.33 -2.43 3.25
N TRP A 152 2.16 -2.39 2.63
CA TRP A 152 1.39 -3.58 2.30
C TRP A 152 2.04 -4.42 1.18
N GLU A 153 2.65 -3.79 0.18
CA GLU A 153 3.41 -4.49 -0.88
C GLU A 153 4.69 -5.16 -0.36
N ASN A 154 5.26 -4.64 0.74
CA ASN A 154 6.40 -5.21 1.44
C ASN A 154 6.01 -6.20 2.54
N SER A 155 4.72 -6.44 2.74
CA SER A 155 4.21 -7.34 3.76
C SER A 155 3.49 -8.53 3.13
N ILE A 156 3.31 -9.58 3.91
CA ILE A 156 2.53 -10.77 3.58
C ILE A 156 1.56 -11.06 4.72
N TYR A 157 0.42 -11.65 4.39
CA TYR A 157 -0.47 -12.27 5.37
C TYR A 157 -0.18 -13.77 5.46
N ILE A 158 -0.17 -14.26 6.70
CA ILE A 158 -0.01 -15.66 7.04
C ILE A 158 -1.25 -16.08 7.81
N LYS A 159 -1.92 -17.13 7.35
CA LYS A 159 -3.02 -17.76 8.08
C LYS A 159 -2.43 -18.75 9.08
N ALA A 160 -2.81 -18.63 10.34
CA ALA A 160 -2.48 -19.58 11.38
C ALA A 160 -3.67 -20.52 11.60
N ASN A 161 -3.43 -21.83 11.46
CA ASN A 161 -4.40 -22.88 11.72
C ASN A 161 -4.42 -23.19 13.23
N LEU A 162 -4.97 -22.26 14.00
CA LEU A 162 -5.13 -22.39 15.44
C LEU A 162 -6.50 -23.01 15.76
N GLU A 163 -6.54 -23.88 16.78
CA GLU A 163 -7.78 -24.52 17.25
C GLU A 163 -8.67 -23.53 18.01
N ASP A 164 -9.95 -23.47 17.66
CA ASP A 164 -10.96 -22.65 18.32
C ASP A 164 -11.23 -23.12 19.77
N GLY A 165 -11.53 -22.19 20.67
CA GLY A 165 -11.74 -22.45 22.09
C GLY A 165 -10.48 -22.81 22.88
N ILE A 166 -9.31 -22.89 22.24
CA ILE A 166 -8.02 -22.97 22.94
C ILE A 166 -7.58 -21.54 23.27
N ASP A 167 -7.54 -21.24 24.57
CA ASP A 167 -6.95 -20.01 25.06
C ASP A 167 -5.42 -20.04 24.86
N TYR A 168 -4.95 -19.52 23.72
CA TYR A 168 -3.53 -19.27 23.48
C TYR A 168 -2.98 -18.10 24.34
N SER A 169 -3.86 -17.46 25.14
CA SER A 169 -3.69 -16.27 25.97
C SER A 169 -4.15 -16.44 27.44
N TYR A 170 -4.00 -17.62 28.06
CA TYR A 170 -4.19 -17.93 29.49
C TYR A 170 -4.60 -16.77 30.43
N GLU A 171 -5.91 -16.68 30.72
CA GLU A 171 -6.67 -16.08 31.85
C GLU A 171 -6.29 -14.71 32.46
N LYS A 172 -5.08 -14.16 32.28
CA LYS A 172 -4.60 -12.94 32.96
C LYS A 172 -3.67 -12.06 32.12
N ASP A 173 -3.68 -12.19 30.80
CA ASP A 173 -2.92 -11.28 29.94
C ASP A 173 -3.76 -10.06 29.54
N PHE A 174 -3.18 -8.88 29.67
CA PHE A 174 -3.79 -7.61 29.32
C PHE A 174 -3.02 -6.99 28.16
N ASN A 175 -3.75 -6.45 27.18
CA ASN A 175 -3.21 -6.03 25.89
C ASN A 175 -1.96 -5.15 26.01
N TYR A 176 -2.02 -4.07 26.79
CA TYR A 176 -0.92 -3.14 27.04
C TYR A 176 -1.19 -2.28 28.28
N ILE A 177 -0.15 -1.79 28.95
CA ILE A 177 -0.22 -0.65 29.87
C ILE A 177 0.11 0.61 29.06
N ARG A 178 -0.88 1.24 28.44
CA ARG A 178 -0.73 2.62 27.91
C ARG A 178 -1.43 3.57 28.88
N GLY A 179 -0.67 4.35 29.62
CA GLY A 179 -1.22 5.27 30.64
C GLY A 179 -1.83 4.59 31.87
N GLY A 180 -1.35 3.40 32.25
CA GLY A 180 -1.76 2.75 33.51
C GLY A 180 -3.07 1.96 33.46
N LYS A 181 -3.72 1.79 32.30
CA LYS A 181 -4.97 1.03 32.17
C LYS A 181 -4.80 -0.20 31.29
N THR A 182 -5.14 -1.36 31.84
CA THR A 182 -5.25 -2.65 31.16
C THR A 182 -6.46 -2.67 30.24
N LYS A 183 -6.28 -3.00 28.97
CA LYS A 183 -7.39 -3.26 28.03
C LYS A 183 -7.60 -4.77 27.85
N PRO A 184 -8.86 -5.26 27.80
CA PRO A 184 -9.16 -6.63 27.39
C PRO A 184 -8.62 -6.91 25.99
N MET A 185 -8.24 -8.17 25.75
CA MET A 185 -7.95 -8.68 24.41
C MET A 185 -9.20 -8.59 23.53
N ASP A 186 -9.03 -8.25 22.26
CA ASP A 186 -10.10 -8.21 21.26
C ASP A 186 -9.69 -8.98 20.00
N ASN A 187 -10.65 -9.27 19.12
CA ASN A 187 -10.41 -10.03 17.88
C ASN A 187 -9.34 -9.38 17.00
N ALA A 188 -9.10 -8.07 17.12
CA ALA A 188 -8.13 -7.33 16.34
C ALA A 188 -6.77 -7.19 17.04
N ASN A 189 -6.52 -7.79 18.20
CA ASN A 189 -5.23 -7.71 18.87
C ASN A 189 -4.94 -8.95 19.72
N MET A 190 -5.29 -10.12 19.19
CA MET A 190 -4.96 -11.41 19.79
C MET A 190 -3.44 -11.62 19.76
N HIS A 191 -2.86 -12.36 20.71
CA HIS A 191 -1.44 -12.72 20.63
C HIS A 191 -1.06 -14.00 21.38
N THR A 192 0.10 -14.58 21.04
CA THR A 192 0.74 -15.62 21.87
C THR A 192 1.44 -15.03 23.09
N PHE A 193 1.69 -15.84 24.13
CA PHE A 193 2.59 -15.48 25.23
C PHE A 193 4.05 -15.38 24.83
N GLU A 194 4.80 -14.66 25.66
CA GLU A 194 6.26 -14.69 25.68
C GLU A 194 6.78 -16.14 25.71
N GLY A 195 7.69 -16.44 24.79
CA GLY A 195 8.34 -17.75 24.69
C GLY A 195 7.52 -18.84 23.99
N ARG A 196 6.29 -18.58 23.51
CA ARG A 196 5.51 -19.54 22.71
C ARG A 196 5.58 -19.24 21.21
N SER A 197 6.31 -20.07 20.48
CA SER A 197 6.33 -20.07 19.02
C SER A 197 5.15 -20.84 18.42
N ILE A 198 4.84 -20.56 17.16
CA ILE A 198 3.93 -21.35 16.34
C ILE A 198 4.74 -22.10 15.30
N ASP A 199 4.60 -23.42 15.27
CA ASP A 199 5.31 -24.27 14.32
C ASP A 199 4.92 -23.93 12.87
N SER A 200 5.88 -24.03 11.96
CA SER A 200 5.68 -23.70 10.55
C SER A 200 4.59 -24.55 9.87
N GLU A 201 4.36 -25.77 10.34
CA GLU A 201 3.29 -26.66 9.85
C GLU A 201 1.88 -26.11 10.10
N LYS A 202 1.71 -25.22 11.09
CA LYS A 202 0.43 -24.56 11.39
C LYS A 202 0.24 -23.26 10.61
N LEU A 203 1.20 -22.88 9.77
CA LEU A 203 1.22 -21.60 9.08
C LEU A 203 1.04 -21.79 7.58
N GLU A 204 0.12 -21.03 7.01
CA GLU A 204 -0.16 -21.05 5.58
C GLU A 204 0.09 -19.67 4.98
N VAL A 205 0.90 -19.64 3.92
CA VAL A 205 1.26 -18.41 3.19
C VAL A 205 0.43 -18.35 1.93
N MET A 206 -0.31 -17.25 1.77
CA MET A 206 -1.14 -17.05 0.59
C MET A 206 -0.26 -16.87 -0.64
N SER A 207 -0.60 -17.57 -1.72
CA SER A 207 0.17 -17.58 -2.96
C SER A 207 -0.75 -17.50 -4.18
N ASP A 208 -0.22 -17.01 -5.29
CA ASP A 208 -0.90 -17.02 -6.59
C ASP A 208 -0.92 -18.43 -7.21
N ASP A 209 -1.48 -18.54 -8.43
CA ASP A 209 -1.58 -19.82 -9.18
C ASP A 209 -0.21 -20.43 -9.49
N GLU A 210 0.85 -19.62 -9.50
CA GLU A 210 2.22 -20.03 -9.78
C GLU A 210 2.97 -20.42 -8.48
N GLY A 211 2.31 -20.32 -7.33
CA GLY A 211 2.90 -20.59 -6.01
C GLY A 211 3.78 -19.46 -5.48
N LYS A 212 3.72 -18.27 -6.10
CA LYS A 212 4.43 -17.10 -5.62
C LYS A 212 3.62 -16.45 -4.49
N PRO A 213 4.24 -16.13 -3.34
CA PRO A 213 3.55 -15.47 -2.24
C PRO A 213 2.89 -14.15 -2.65
N LEU A 214 1.63 -13.99 -2.28
CA LEU A 214 0.89 -12.73 -2.44
C LEU A 214 1.37 -11.73 -1.39
N ASN A 215 1.45 -10.46 -1.78
CA ASN A 215 1.67 -9.38 -0.82
C ASN A 215 0.36 -9.05 -0.06
N SER A 216 0.48 -8.34 1.06
CA SER A 216 -0.67 -8.01 1.89
C SER A 216 -1.69 -7.14 1.16
N TRP A 217 -1.28 -6.29 0.22
CA TRP A 217 -2.23 -5.47 -0.56
C TRP A 217 -3.11 -6.34 -1.47
N GLU A 218 -2.52 -7.33 -2.14
CA GLU A 218 -3.26 -8.30 -2.97
C GLU A 218 -4.26 -9.12 -2.15
N VAL A 219 -3.85 -9.55 -0.94
CA VAL A 219 -4.73 -10.27 -0.01
C VAL A 219 -5.86 -9.37 0.50
N LEU A 220 -5.57 -8.12 0.89
CA LEU A 220 -6.56 -7.17 1.38
C LEU A 220 -7.62 -6.84 0.32
N LYS A 221 -7.22 -6.71 -0.95
CA LYS A 221 -8.18 -6.50 -2.05
C LYS A 221 -9.17 -7.65 -2.17
N GLN A 222 -8.68 -8.89 -2.14
CA GLN A 222 -9.54 -10.07 -2.19
C GLN A 222 -10.47 -10.18 -0.96
N MET A 223 -9.93 -9.90 0.24
CA MET A 223 -10.70 -9.83 1.50
C MET A 223 -11.80 -8.76 1.45
N ALA A 224 -11.49 -7.57 0.95
CA ALA A 224 -12.43 -6.47 0.81
C ALA A 224 -13.55 -6.77 -0.19
N GLU A 225 -13.20 -7.35 -1.35
CA GLU A 225 -14.18 -7.79 -2.35
C GLU A 225 -15.12 -8.85 -1.79
N TYR A 226 -14.58 -9.83 -1.06
CA TYR A 226 -15.38 -10.85 -0.39
C TYR A 226 -16.31 -10.22 0.67
N TYR A 227 -15.77 -9.35 1.53
CA TYR A 227 -16.56 -8.70 2.58
C TYR A 227 -17.77 -7.94 2.02
N LYS A 228 -17.56 -7.12 0.99
CA LYS A 228 -18.63 -6.34 0.34
C LYS A 228 -19.68 -7.23 -0.33
N LYS A 229 -19.26 -8.36 -0.90
CA LYS A 229 -20.16 -9.34 -1.50
C LYS A 229 -21.07 -9.98 -0.45
N GLU A 230 -20.50 -10.38 0.70
CA GLU A 230 -21.26 -11.03 1.77
C GLU A 230 -22.05 -10.04 2.64
N ASN A 231 -21.67 -8.75 2.61
CA ASN A 231 -22.30 -7.68 3.37
C ASN A 231 -22.74 -6.52 2.45
N PRO A 232 -23.68 -6.73 1.51
CA PRO A 232 -24.07 -5.71 0.53
C PRO A 232 -24.72 -4.47 1.16
N ASP A 233 -25.27 -4.60 2.37
CA ASP A 233 -25.91 -3.51 3.12
C ASP A 233 -24.92 -2.64 3.92
N LYS A 234 -23.65 -3.07 4.04
CA LYS A 234 -22.62 -2.30 4.74
C LYS A 234 -22.00 -1.27 3.81
N GLU A 235 -22.05 0.00 4.22
CA GLU A 235 -21.51 1.11 3.42
C GLU A 235 -19.97 1.11 3.37
N HIS A 236 -19.33 0.65 4.43
CA HIS A 236 -17.87 0.68 4.58
C HIS A 236 -17.35 -0.71 4.97
N LEU A 237 -16.10 -0.98 4.60
CA LEU A 237 -15.34 -2.06 5.24
C LEU A 237 -15.22 -1.78 6.75
N PRO A 238 -14.86 -2.80 7.56
CA PRO A 238 -14.56 -2.60 8.97
C PRO A 238 -13.49 -1.50 9.14
N VAL A 239 -13.87 -0.45 9.86
CA VAL A 239 -13.04 0.74 10.10
C VAL A 239 -13.04 1.07 11.59
N ARG A 240 -12.04 1.84 12.02
CA ARG A 240 -12.04 2.41 13.36
C ARG A 240 -13.24 3.33 13.53
N VAL A 241 -13.83 3.30 14.73
CA VAL A 241 -14.94 4.17 15.11
C VAL A 241 -14.44 5.06 16.23
N THR A 242 -14.55 6.38 16.04
CA THR A 242 -14.26 7.34 17.09
C THR A 242 -15.55 7.69 17.82
N SER A 243 -15.63 7.33 19.09
CA SER A 243 -16.68 7.80 19.99
C SER A 243 -16.31 9.17 20.54
N ARG A 244 -17.17 10.16 20.35
CA ARG A 244 -17.11 11.39 21.16
C ARG A 244 -17.88 11.17 22.44
N GLY A 245 -17.30 11.53 23.57
CA GLY A 245 -17.99 11.43 24.85
C GLY A 245 -17.42 12.36 25.90
N TYR A 246 -18.21 12.61 26.93
CA TYR A 246 -17.81 13.35 28.13
C TYR A 246 -18.15 12.53 29.36
N THR A 247 -17.49 12.80 30.47
CA THR A 247 -17.87 12.25 31.76
C THR A 247 -18.91 13.18 32.38
N ASP A 248 -20.11 12.66 32.65
CA ASP A 248 -21.16 13.43 33.31
C ASP A 248 -20.83 13.71 34.79
N GLU A 249 -21.66 14.52 35.42
CA GLU A 249 -21.53 14.90 36.83
C GLU A 249 -21.55 13.72 37.83
N ASN A 250 -22.00 12.55 37.40
CA ASN A 250 -22.03 11.32 38.20
C ASN A 250 -20.82 10.41 37.92
N GLY A 251 -19.83 10.88 37.14
CA GLY A 251 -18.66 10.09 36.77
C GLY A 251 -18.91 9.07 35.66
N LYS A 252 -20.07 9.10 34.99
CA LYS A 252 -20.41 8.17 33.91
C LYS A 252 -19.98 8.75 32.56
N THR A 253 -19.26 7.96 31.77
CA THR A 253 -18.93 8.34 30.39
C THR A 253 -20.20 8.26 29.52
N VAL A 254 -20.62 9.41 29.01
CA VAL A 254 -21.70 9.55 28.03
C VAL A 254 -21.06 9.60 26.64
N ILE A 255 -21.36 8.60 25.81
CA ILE A 255 -20.96 8.57 24.39
C ILE A 255 -22.06 9.27 23.60
N LEU A 256 -21.69 10.33 22.89
CA LEU A 256 -22.58 11.19 22.10
C LEU A 256 -22.82 10.61 20.72
N GLU A 257 -21.74 10.31 19.99
CA GLU A 257 -21.80 9.84 18.61
C GLU A 257 -20.56 8.99 18.30
N ASP A 258 -20.80 7.92 17.53
CA ASP A 258 -19.79 7.08 16.93
C ASP A 258 -19.63 7.48 15.46
N THR A 259 -18.47 8.04 15.12
CA THR A 259 -18.15 8.41 13.73
C THR A 259 -17.17 7.38 13.15
N PRO A 260 -17.52 6.68 12.06
CA PRO A 260 -16.58 5.81 11.38
C PRO A 260 -15.45 6.65 10.78
N GLU A 261 -14.22 6.20 10.96
CA GLU A 261 -13.06 6.73 10.24
C GLU A 261 -13.08 6.29 8.77
N LYS A 262 -12.15 6.82 7.97
CA LYS A 262 -12.08 6.56 6.53
C LYS A 262 -11.84 5.07 6.24
N ASP A 263 -12.57 4.53 5.25
CA ASP A 263 -12.30 3.23 4.64
C ASP A 263 -11.13 3.36 3.63
N TYR A 264 -9.91 3.37 4.17
CA TYR A 264 -8.69 3.55 3.39
C TYR A 264 -8.49 2.48 2.33
N ILE A 265 -8.82 1.21 2.62
CA ILE A 265 -8.70 0.13 1.63
C ILE A 265 -9.57 0.44 0.41
N SER A 266 -10.85 0.77 0.61
CA SER A 266 -11.74 1.13 -0.51
C SER A 266 -11.28 2.37 -1.26
N ILE A 267 -10.86 3.41 -0.54
CA ILE A 267 -10.34 4.65 -1.13
C ILE A 267 -9.10 4.34 -1.99
N PHE A 268 -8.17 3.54 -1.47
CA PHE A 268 -6.91 3.21 -2.13
C PHE A 268 -7.09 2.30 -3.34
N MET A 269 -8.05 1.36 -3.31
CA MET A 269 -8.49 0.61 -4.49
C MET A 269 -9.02 1.56 -5.58
N GLY A 270 -9.82 2.57 -5.21
CA GLY A 270 -10.31 3.59 -6.13
C GLY A 270 -9.19 4.45 -6.72
N MET A 271 -8.24 4.88 -5.89
CA MET A 271 -7.05 5.62 -6.33
C MET A 271 -6.19 4.80 -7.31
N GLU A 272 -5.92 3.53 -7.00
CA GLU A 272 -5.17 2.61 -7.87
C GLU A 272 -5.82 2.49 -9.25
N LYS A 273 -7.13 2.25 -9.30
CA LYS A 273 -7.89 2.18 -10.55
C LYS A 273 -7.79 3.48 -11.37
N ASN A 274 -7.94 4.63 -10.71
CA ASN A 274 -7.82 5.93 -11.36
C ASN A 274 -6.41 6.17 -11.94
N ILE A 275 -5.36 5.78 -11.20
CA ILE A 275 -3.97 5.87 -11.67
C ILE A 275 -3.76 4.98 -12.90
N GLU A 276 -4.21 3.72 -12.86
CA GLU A 276 -4.10 2.79 -13.99
C GLU A 276 -4.83 3.29 -15.24
N GLU A 277 -6.02 3.87 -15.08
CA GLU A 277 -6.78 4.46 -16.19
C GLU A 277 -6.04 5.66 -16.80
N GLN A 278 -5.47 6.54 -15.97
CA GLN A 278 -4.66 7.66 -16.45
C GLN A 278 -3.40 7.20 -17.18
N GLU A 279 -2.74 6.15 -16.71
CA GLU A 279 -1.57 5.58 -17.40
C GLU A 279 -1.95 4.97 -18.76
N LYS A 280 -3.09 4.27 -18.85
CA LYS A 280 -3.62 3.74 -20.11
C LYS A 280 -3.89 4.87 -21.10
N ILE A 281 -4.58 5.93 -20.67
CA ILE A 281 -4.86 7.12 -21.49
C ILE A 281 -3.54 7.77 -21.93
N SER A 282 -2.57 7.94 -21.04
CA SER A 282 -1.26 8.52 -21.37
C SER A 282 -0.51 7.70 -22.42
N LYS A 283 -0.51 6.36 -22.30
CA LYS A 283 0.08 5.45 -23.30
C LYS A 283 -0.63 5.58 -24.65
N MET A 284 -1.96 5.66 -24.66
CA MET A 284 -2.73 5.89 -25.89
C MET A 284 -2.37 7.23 -26.53
N ILE A 285 -2.35 8.33 -25.77
CA ILE A 285 -2.00 9.66 -26.29
C ILE A 285 -0.59 9.68 -26.88
N LYS A 286 0.39 9.04 -26.23
CA LYS A 286 1.75 8.90 -26.76
C LYS A 286 1.79 8.06 -28.04
N GLY A 287 1.00 6.99 -28.10
CA GLY A 287 0.79 6.19 -29.31
C GLY A 287 0.24 7.04 -30.45
N PHE A 288 -0.88 7.74 -30.22
CA PHE A 288 -1.47 8.67 -31.20
C PHE A 288 -0.53 9.78 -31.63
N ALA A 289 0.27 10.35 -30.72
CA ALA A 289 1.26 11.37 -31.06
C ALA A 289 2.35 10.79 -31.98
N LYS A 290 2.83 9.57 -31.70
CA LYS A 290 3.79 8.85 -32.53
C LYS A 290 3.19 8.50 -33.90
N ASP A 291 1.95 8.02 -33.94
CA ASP A 291 1.24 7.67 -35.18
C ASP A 291 0.96 8.91 -36.02
N LYS A 292 0.62 10.05 -35.38
CA LYS A 292 0.48 11.35 -36.04
C LYS A 292 1.82 11.84 -36.59
N GLU A 293 2.91 11.69 -35.84
CA GLU A 293 4.26 12.04 -36.32
C GLU A 293 4.67 11.15 -37.51
N VAL A 294 4.41 9.85 -37.46
CA VAL A 294 4.63 8.93 -38.58
C VAL A 294 3.76 9.31 -39.78
N CYS A 295 2.48 9.62 -39.58
CA CYS A 295 1.56 10.02 -40.65
C CYS A 295 1.95 11.37 -41.29
N LEU A 296 2.39 12.33 -40.49
CA LEU A 296 2.92 13.61 -40.98
C LEU A 296 4.20 13.41 -41.77
N ARG A 297 5.13 12.58 -41.27
CA ARG A 297 6.32 12.18 -42.02
C ARG A 297 5.93 11.51 -43.32
N THR A 298 5.02 10.54 -43.36
CA THR A 298 4.61 9.91 -44.64
C THR A 298 3.96 10.90 -45.60
N LYS A 299 3.14 11.86 -45.14
CA LYS A 299 2.52 12.87 -46.03
C LYS A 299 3.52 13.91 -46.55
N GLU A 300 4.47 14.34 -45.71
CA GLU A 300 5.57 15.22 -46.14
C GLU A 300 6.56 14.48 -47.03
N THR A 301 6.81 13.19 -46.76
CA THR A 301 7.70 12.34 -47.56
C THR A 301 7.05 12.01 -48.91
N GLU A 302 5.74 11.73 -48.98
CA GLU A 302 4.99 11.57 -50.24
C GLU A 302 5.04 12.86 -51.08
N LYS A 303 4.85 14.03 -50.47
CA LYS A 303 5.02 15.31 -51.18
C LYS A 303 6.45 15.55 -51.68
N ILE A 304 7.45 15.24 -50.87
CA ILE A 304 8.86 15.38 -51.26
C ILE A 304 9.21 14.40 -52.38
N PHE A 305 8.69 13.17 -52.36
CA PHE A 305 8.88 12.21 -53.45
C PHE A 305 8.12 12.60 -54.73
N ASP A 306 6.88 13.09 -54.63
CA ASP A 306 6.11 13.60 -55.78
C ASP A 306 6.77 14.84 -56.41
N ASP A 307 7.32 15.75 -55.60
CA ASP A 307 8.03 16.94 -56.07
C ASP A 307 9.40 16.56 -56.67
N LEU A 308 10.13 15.60 -56.08
CA LEU A 308 11.36 15.04 -56.65
C LEU A 308 11.13 14.28 -57.97
N GLU A 309 10.02 13.54 -58.07
CA GLU A 309 9.67 12.78 -59.28
C GLU A 309 9.27 13.71 -60.43
N LYS A 310 8.56 14.81 -60.14
CA LYS A 310 8.28 15.89 -61.12
C LYS A 310 9.52 16.64 -61.57
N ASP A 311 10.44 16.95 -60.66
CA ASP A 311 11.70 17.62 -61.01
C ASP A 311 12.59 16.72 -61.89
N MET A 312 12.61 15.40 -61.63
CA MET A 312 13.32 14.42 -62.45
C MET A 312 12.70 14.18 -63.83
N GLU A 313 11.36 14.26 -63.97
CA GLU A 313 10.70 14.21 -65.28
C GLU A 313 10.92 15.49 -66.11
N LEU A 314 11.00 16.66 -65.46
CA LEU A 314 11.32 17.94 -66.09
C LEU A 314 12.78 18.03 -66.58
N GLU A 315 13.75 17.45 -65.85
CA GLU A 315 15.14 17.36 -66.32
C GLU A 315 15.30 16.39 -67.51
N LYS A 316 14.61 15.24 -67.50
CA LYS A 316 14.62 14.30 -68.64
C LYS A 316 13.95 14.86 -69.90
N GLY A 317 12.94 15.72 -69.75
CA GLY A 317 12.31 16.42 -70.89
C GLY A 317 13.24 17.46 -71.52
N LYS A 318 14.05 18.15 -70.72
CA LYS A 318 15.03 19.15 -71.20
C LYS A 318 16.26 18.53 -71.85
N GLU A 319 16.75 17.38 -71.36
CA GLU A 319 17.84 16.64 -72.02
C GLU A 319 17.46 16.08 -73.41
N ILE A 320 16.16 15.92 -73.68
CA ILE A 320 15.65 15.46 -74.99
C ILE A 320 15.46 16.66 -75.95
N GLU A 321 14.98 17.82 -75.48
CA GLU A 321 14.84 19.01 -76.33
C GLU A 321 16.18 19.67 -76.69
N GLU A 322 17.19 19.67 -75.80
CA GLU A 322 18.53 20.19 -76.15
C GLU A 322 19.26 19.32 -77.18
N ASN A 323 19.02 18.00 -77.20
CA ASN A 323 19.65 17.09 -78.18
C ASN A 323 19.02 17.11 -79.59
N ASP A 324 17.78 17.60 -79.74
CA ASP A 324 17.12 17.74 -81.05
C ASP A 324 17.30 19.14 -81.66
N SER A 325 17.66 20.16 -80.87
CA SER A 325 17.94 21.51 -81.40
C SER A 325 19.33 21.67 -82.02
N ASP A 326 20.26 20.76 -81.73
CA ASP A 326 21.63 20.71 -82.30
C ASP A 326 21.73 19.82 -83.55
N ARG A 327 20.60 19.34 -84.08
CA ARG A 327 20.50 18.70 -85.39
C ARG A 327 19.50 19.44 -86.27
N TYR A 328 19.86 20.60 -86.84
CA TYR A 328 19.53 20.97 -88.23
C TYR A 328 20.19 22.28 -88.66
#